data_AF-F8GM55-F1
#
_entry.id   AF-F8GM55-F1
#
_cell.length_a   1.000
_cell.length_b   1.000
_cell.length_c   1.000
_cell.angle_alpha   90.00
_cell.angle_beta   90.00
_cell.angle_gamma   90.00
#
_symmetry.space_group_name_H-M   'P 1'
#
loop_
_entity.id
_entity.type
_entity.pdbx_description
1 polymer ?
#
loop_
_entity_poly.entity_id
_entity_poly.type
_entity_poly.pdbx_seq_one_letter_code
_entity_poly.pdbx_strand_id
1 'polypeptide(L)'
;MPSGWHDQNVTYRGHRIHVAALRYGGQHDGWWTLRAEIWHHGNKLALPCPAAQTRFGCATDATRAGVAWGREAIDTHIAGQHDAEDAAMH
;
A
#
# COMPACT_ATOMS: atom_id res chain seq x y z
N MET A 1 -13.30 -4.78 15.99
CA MET A 1 -11.99 -4.17 16.29
C MET A 1 -10.90 -5.19 15.94
N PRO A 2 -9.78 -4.79 15.31
CA PRO A 2 -8.65 -5.69 15.09
C PRO A 2 -8.04 -6.13 16.44
N SER A 3 -7.58 -7.37 16.52
CA SER A 3 -6.96 -7.96 17.73
C SER A 3 -5.46 -7.72 17.82
N GLY A 4 -4.86 -7.14 16.78
CA GLY A 4 -3.46 -6.72 16.73
C GLY A 4 -3.18 -5.93 15.44
N TRP A 5 -2.07 -5.21 15.40
CA TRP A 5 -1.62 -4.53 14.19
C TRP A 5 -0.09 -4.55 14.06
N HIS A 6 0.40 -4.39 12.85
CA HIS A 6 1.79 -4.13 12.53
C HIS A 6 1.85 -3.08 11.42
N ASP A 7 2.48 -1.93 11.69
CA ASP A 7 2.64 -0.86 10.72
C ASP A 7 4.09 -0.73 10.24
N GLN A 8 4.25 -0.31 8.99
CA GLN A 8 5.53 -0.04 8.37
C GLN A 8 5.41 1.14 7.42
N ASN A 9 6.44 1.99 7.43
CA ASN A 9 6.62 3.05 6.44
C ASN A 9 7.85 2.74 5.58
N VAL A 10 7.72 2.90 4.27
CA VAL A 10 8.81 2.74 3.31
C VAL A 10 8.84 3.94 2.38
N THR A 11 10.01 4.56 2.23
CA THR A 11 10.21 5.62 1.24
C THR A 11 10.63 5.02 -0.09
N TYR A 12 10.01 5.47 -1.19
CA TYR A 12 10.33 5.05 -2.55
C TYR A 12 10.09 6.20 -3.52
N ARG A 13 11.11 6.60 -4.29
CA ARG A 13 11.04 7.68 -5.31
C ARG A 13 10.38 8.96 -4.80
N GLY A 14 10.75 9.43 -3.60
CA GLY A 14 10.18 10.64 -2.99
C GLY A 14 8.78 10.47 -2.38
N HIS A 15 8.16 9.30 -2.53
CA HIS A 15 6.86 8.96 -1.95
C HIS A 15 7.04 8.12 -0.68
N ARG A 16 6.08 8.21 0.23
CA ARG A 16 5.97 7.36 1.41
C ARG A 16 4.85 6.33 1.20
N ILE A 17 5.20 5.06 1.23
CA ILE A 17 4.27 3.94 1.31
C ILE A 17 4.05 3.64 2.79
N HIS A 18 2.83 3.87 3.26
CA HIS A 18 2.39 3.47 4.59
C HIS A 18 1.61 2.15 4.48
N VAL A 19 1.99 1.16 5.28
CA VAL A 19 1.37 -0.16 5.31
C VAL A 19 0.98 -0.52 6.73
N ALA A 20 -0.25 -0.97 6.93
CA ALA A 20 -0.74 -1.53 8.18
C ALA A 20 -1.32 -2.93 7.93
N ALA A 21 -0.73 -3.94 8.55
CA ALA A 21 -1.29 -5.28 8.63
C ALA A 21 -2.14 -5.38 9.90
N LEU A 22 -3.43 -5.68 9.75
CA LEU A 22 -4.38 -5.74 10.85
C LEU A 22 -4.82 -7.19 11.09
N ARG A 23 -4.73 -7.66 12.33
CA ARG A 23 -5.16 -9.00 12.73
C ARG A 23 -6.63 -9.01 13.10
N TYR A 24 -7.37 -10.01 12.61
CA TYR A 24 -8.76 -10.30 12.95
C TYR A 24 -8.88 -11.77 13.35
N GLY A 25 -10.00 -12.15 13.98
CA GLY A 25 -10.22 -13.51 14.47
C GLY A 25 -9.53 -13.80 15.81
N GLY A 26 -9.70 -15.04 16.29
CA GLY A 26 -9.19 -15.54 17.55
C GLY A 26 -7.71 -15.96 17.49
N GLN A 27 -7.23 -16.66 18.52
CA GLN A 27 -5.82 -17.06 18.60
C GLN A 27 -5.44 -18.10 17.53
N HIS A 28 -6.35 -19.01 17.20
CA HIS A 28 -6.11 -20.18 16.33
C HIS A 28 -6.65 -20.03 14.90
N ASP A 29 -7.62 -19.15 14.69
CA ASP A 29 -8.30 -18.91 13.42
C ASP A 29 -8.07 -17.48 12.89
N GLY A 30 -7.10 -16.77 13.47
CA GLY A 30 -6.83 -15.39 13.12
C GLY A 30 -6.24 -15.23 11.72
N TRP A 31 -6.62 -14.15 11.04
CA TRP A 31 -6.05 -13.77 9.74
C TRP A 31 -5.61 -12.30 9.76
N TRP A 32 -4.74 -11.96 8.83
CA TRP A 32 -4.27 -10.60 8.64
C TRP A 32 -4.89 -9.99 7.40
N THR A 33 -5.23 -8.71 7.44
CA THR A 33 -5.65 -7.93 6.28
C THR A 33 -4.71 -6.76 6.08
N LEU A 34 -4.52 -6.36 4.83
CA LEU A 34 -3.70 -5.22 4.47
C LEU A 34 -4.51 -3.92 4.43
N ARG A 35 -3.95 -2.84 4.95
CA ARG A 35 -4.27 -1.47 4.56
C ARG A 35 -3.00 -0.79 4.09
N ALA A 36 -3.04 -0.14 2.95
CA ALA A 36 -1.89 0.57 2.42
C ALA A 36 -2.30 1.90 1.81
N GLU A 37 -1.42 2.89 1.95
CA GLU A 37 -1.62 4.25 1.47
C GLU A 37 -0.31 4.79 0.93
N ILE A 38 -0.37 5.59 -0.13
CA ILE A 38 0.79 6.29 -0.68
C ILE A 38 0.63 7.77 -0.40
N TRP A 39 1.71 8.41 0.03
CA TRP A 39 1.78 9.83 0.36
C TRP A 39 2.91 10.50 -0.41
N HIS A 40 2.65 11.71 -0.92
CA HIS A 40 3.63 12.55 -1.60
C HIS A 40 3.51 13.99 -1.10
N HIS A 41 4.60 14.58 -0.63
CA HIS A 41 4.62 15.94 -0.05
C HIS A 41 3.50 16.24 0.97
N GLY A 42 3.19 15.27 1.83
CA GLY A 42 2.13 15.41 2.85
C GLY A 42 0.71 15.18 2.35
N ASN A 43 0.51 14.97 1.05
CA ASN A 43 -0.79 14.64 0.46
C ASN A 43 -0.92 13.14 0.22
N LYS A 44 -2.09 12.58 0.55
CA LYS A 44 -2.41 11.18 0.26
C LYS A 44 -2.82 11.04 -1.21
N LEU A 45 -2.21 10.09 -1.92
CA LEU A 45 -2.61 9.74 -3.28
C LEU A 45 -3.83 8.79 -3.24
N ALA A 46 -4.81 9.05 -4.10
CA ALA A 46 -6.03 8.26 -4.22
C ALA A 46 -5.82 7.02 -5.11
N LEU A 47 -4.90 6.15 -4.72
CA LEU A 47 -4.55 4.93 -5.47
C LEU A 47 -5.22 3.70 -4.81
N PRO A 48 -6.01 2.90 -5.56
CA PRO A 48 -6.64 1.72 -4.99
C PRO A 48 -5.59 0.63 -4.73
N CYS A 49 -5.63 0.04 -3.53
CA CYS A 49 -4.82 -1.12 -3.16
C CYS A 49 -5.63 -2.41 -3.30
N PRO A 50 -5.45 -3.22 -4.37
CA PRO A 50 -6.25 -4.43 -4.58
C PRO A 50 -6.04 -5.46 -3.47
N ALA A 51 -4.81 -5.56 -2.97
CA ALA A 51 -4.44 -6.49 -1.89
C ALA A 51 -5.09 -6.16 -0.53
N ALA A 52 -5.80 -5.02 -0.40
CA ALA A 52 -6.50 -4.66 0.83
C ALA A 52 -7.67 -5.61 1.17
N GLN A 53 -8.18 -6.34 0.17
CA GLN A 53 -9.26 -7.32 0.35
C GLN A 53 -8.73 -8.74 0.62
N THR A 54 -7.42 -8.94 0.58
CA THR A 54 -6.77 -10.24 0.73
C THR A 54 -6.61 -10.60 2.21
N ARG A 55 -6.83 -11.88 2.54
CA ARG A 55 -6.49 -12.47 3.85
C ARG A 55 -5.10 -13.08 3.77
N PHE A 56 -4.26 -12.77 4.75
CA PHE A 56 -2.89 -13.25 4.87
C PHE A 56 -2.74 -14.12 6.12
N GLY A 57 -1.87 -15.13 6.04
CA GLY A 57 -1.54 -16.00 7.17
C GLY A 57 -0.71 -15.30 8.24
N CYS A 58 0.07 -14.27 7.87
CA CYS A 58 0.89 -13.52 8.81
C CYS A 58 0.98 -12.02 8.46
N ALA A 59 1.42 -11.22 9.43
CA ALA A 59 1.62 -9.79 9.28
C ALA A 59 2.68 -9.47 8.21
N THR A 60 3.80 -10.20 8.20
CA THR A 60 4.92 -9.97 7.31
C THR A 60 4.53 -10.11 5.84
N ASP A 61 3.71 -11.10 5.50
CA ASP A 61 3.24 -11.30 4.12
C ASP A 61 2.31 -10.17 3.69
N ALA A 62 1.39 -9.76 4.57
CA ALA A 62 0.52 -8.60 4.32
C ALA A 62 1.36 -7.34 4.09
N THR A 63 2.37 -7.11 4.93
CA THR A 63 3.25 -5.95 4.80
C THR A 63 4.08 -5.98 3.52
N ARG A 64 4.65 -7.13 3.16
CA ARG A 64 5.41 -7.31 1.92
C ARG A 64 4.54 -7.05 0.68
N ALA A 65 3.31 -7.56 0.68
CA ALA A 65 2.35 -7.31 -0.39
C ALA A 65 2.01 -5.83 -0.52
N GLY A 66 1.82 -5.12 0.60
CA GLY A 66 1.58 -3.67 0.62
C GLY A 66 2.75 -2.86 0.07
N VAL A 67 3.99 -3.22 0.41
CA VAL A 67 5.17 -2.54 -0.12
C VAL A 67 5.35 -2.80 -1.61
N ALA A 68 5.15 -4.05 -2.07
CA ALA A 68 5.25 -4.40 -3.49
C ALA A 68 4.22 -3.63 -4.31
N TRP A 69 2.95 -3.67 -3.92
CA TRP A 69 1.89 -2.86 -4.53
C TRP A 69 2.25 -1.37 -4.53
N GLY A 70 2.73 -0.85 -3.39
CA GLY A 70 3.04 0.57 -3.26
C GLY A 70 4.08 1.03 -4.27
N ARG A 71 5.12 0.22 -4.50
CA ARG A 71 6.16 0.51 -5.50
C ARG A 71 5.60 0.50 -6.92
N GLU A 72 4.85 -0.52 -7.28
CA GLU A 72 4.24 -0.64 -8.62
C GLU A 72 3.25 0.51 -8.90
N ALA A 73 2.45 0.89 -7.90
CA ALA A 73 1.49 1.98 -8.02
C ALA A 73 2.18 3.34 -8.18
N ILE A 74 3.30 3.57 -7.49
CA ILE A 74 4.14 4.77 -7.68
C ILE A 74 4.73 4.79 -9.08
N ASP A 75 5.30 3.67 -9.54
CA ASP A 75 5.93 3.60 -10.85
C ASP A 75 4.92 3.85 -11.98
N THR A 76 3.71 3.30 -11.86
CA THR A 76 2.61 3.55 -12.80
C THR A 76 2.11 5.00 -12.73
N HIS A 77 2.02 5.58 -11.53
CA HIS A 77 1.59 6.97 -11.35
C HIS A 77 2.55 7.96 -12.01
N ILE A 78 3.86 7.78 -11.81
CA ILE A 78 4.90 8.63 -12.42
C ILE A 78 4.88 8.48 -13.94
N ALA A 79 4.77 7.25 -14.46
CA ALA A 79 4.68 7.02 -15.91
C ALA A 79 3.48 7.74 -16.53
N GLY A 80 2.30 7.64 -15.91
CA GLY A 80 1.10 8.31 -16.38
C GLY A 80 1.16 9.85 -16.30
N GLN A 81 1.94 10.41 -15.37
CA GLN A 81 2.19 11.85 -15.33
C GLN A 81 3.06 12.31 -16.51
N HIS A 82 4.13 11.58 -16.82
CA HIS A 82 4.98 11.90 -17.98
C HIS A 82 4.20 11.80 -19.30
N ASP A 83 3.39 10.76 -19.49
CA ASP A 83 2.58 10.60 -20.70
C ASP A 83 1.57 11.75 -20.87
N ALA A 84 0.99 12.23 -19.76
CA ALA A 84 0.05 13.35 -19.77
C ALA A 84 0.74 14.70 -20.05
N GLU A 85 1.95 14.90 -19.53
CA GLU A 85 2.76 16.09 -19.81
C GLU A 85 3.20 16.14 -21.28
N ASP A 86 3.64 15.01 -21.83
CA ASP A 86 4.06 14.92 -23.23
C ASP A 86 2.87 15.13 -24.19
N ALA A 87 1.70 14.57 -23.86
CA ALA A 87 0.46 14.79 -24.62
C ALA A 87 -0.07 16.22 -24.52
N ALA A 88 0.29 17.00 -23.49
CA ALA A 88 -0.11 18.39 -23.35
C ALA A 88 0.85 19.37 -24.06
N MET A 89 2.06 18.92 -24.42
CA MET A 89 3.06 19.69 -25.16
C MET A 89 3.00 19.50 -26.68
N HIS A 90 2.19 18.55 -27.16
CA HIS A 90 1.92 18.24 -28.56
C HIS A 90 0.53 18.74 -29.02
#